data_AF-F5P187-F1
#
_entry.id   AF-F5P187-F1
#
_cell.length_a   1.000
_cell.length_b   1.000
_cell.length_c   1.000
_cell.angle_alpha   90.00
_cell.angle_beta   90.00
_cell.angle_gamma   90.00
#
_symmetry.space_group_name_H-M   'P 1'
#
loop_
_entity.id
_entity.type
_entity.pdbx_description
1 polymer ?
#
loop_
_entity_poly.entity_id
_entity_poly.type
_entity_poly.pdbx_seq_one_letter_code
_entity_poly.pdbx_strand_id
1 'polypeptide(L)'
;MKKNGDFVRTLSACTLNHQMALGLKIKRVQESEKWVVQFFDPNRTVTHKRTVFTCDSHFELSQLSAKDFFDDFYWKIYGLEQPGQVIFEDRHNSPLTNTVKLLPDELINSRVIYHAITKNLTEVLFILMEKYKNGEISQSKLVNLLATRSSDGTPAFYIALQNGCSDIIQVYGKILNMCNLSQETILTLLAAVGANNVPGLCMSFMNGHVDTIKAYGEIVFKTPLTSDKRLYLLAAKDSHDLPGLFFALQNGHADSIRMFGSLLNKKMLSSEQIKELLKVKHGLFMALQNGHTKAIMAYGDILKILPPHQEYIDELLWIKNPNGTSGLFMAFYNGHTETIRAFCNILKNYSFTTRRLVEMLSATNKDGIPGVFVSVVNRDKETILEYCRIIKENNLEPDTIAEQFSKKMKKRLLK
;
A
#
# COMPACT_ATOMS: atom_id res chain seq x y z
N MET A 1 -17.18 -15.77 -28.86
CA MET A 1 -18.63 -15.46 -28.78
C MET A 1 -19.46 -16.58 -29.39
N LYS A 2 -19.61 -16.67 -30.72
CA LYS A 2 -20.42 -17.74 -31.37
C LYS A 2 -20.09 -19.16 -30.93
N LYS A 3 -18.80 -19.52 -30.90
CA LYS A 3 -18.34 -20.85 -30.43
C LYS A 3 -18.73 -21.16 -28.98
N ASN A 4 -19.03 -20.14 -28.17
CA ASN A 4 -19.39 -20.26 -26.77
C ASN A 4 -20.90 -20.02 -26.53
N GLY A 5 -21.69 -19.81 -27.58
CA GLY A 5 -23.12 -19.46 -27.46
C GLY A 5 -23.42 -18.02 -27.05
N ASP A 6 -22.41 -17.15 -26.94
CA ASP A 6 -22.60 -15.75 -26.54
C ASP A 6 -23.06 -14.87 -27.72
N PHE A 7 -24.11 -14.07 -27.49
CA PHE A 7 -24.59 -13.06 -28.45
C PHE A 7 -24.22 -11.62 -28.07
N VAL A 8 -23.70 -11.40 -26.85
CA VAL A 8 -23.21 -10.10 -26.38
C VAL A 8 -21.94 -10.32 -25.58
N ARG A 9 -20.93 -9.48 -25.78
CA ARG A 9 -19.73 -9.43 -24.95
C ARG A 9 -19.26 -7.99 -24.82
N THR A 10 -18.83 -7.60 -23.63
CA THR A 10 -18.28 -6.27 -23.36
C THR A 10 -16.91 -6.40 -22.73
N LEU A 11 -15.94 -5.68 -23.28
CA LEU A 11 -14.59 -5.57 -22.74
C LEU A 11 -14.43 -4.18 -22.13
N SER A 12 -13.78 -4.08 -20.98
CA SER A 12 -13.28 -2.80 -20.50
C SER A 12 -12.11 -2.38 -21.37
N ALA A 13 -12.13 -1.18 -21.91
CA ALA A 13 -11.07 -0.60 -22.72
C ALA A 13 -10.35 0.47 -21.91
N CYS A 14 -9.12 0.21 -21.48
CA CYS A 14 -8.37 1.05 -20.56
C CYS A 14 -7.18 1.68 -21.28
N THR A 15 -7.10 3.00 -21.31
CA THR A 15 -5.91 3.75 -21.74
C THR A 15 -5.11 4.18 -20.51
N LEU A 16 -4.04 4.96 -20.70
CA LEU A 16 -3.25 5.51 -19.60
C LEU A 16 -4.01 6.52 -18.72
N ASN A 17 -5.10 7.10 -19.24
CA ASN A 17 -5.76 8.24 -18.61
C ASN A 17 -7.29 8.20 -18.72
N HIS A 18 -7.85 7.14 -19.30
CA HIS A 18 -9.29 7.01 -19.44
C HIS A 18 -9.73 5.55 -19.42
N GLN A 19 -10.94 5.32 -18.93
CA GLN A 19 -11.56 4.00 -18.92
C GLN A 19 -12.88 4.03 -19.68
N MET A 20 -13.03 3.09 -20.60
CA MET A 20 -14.14 2.98 -21.52
C MET A 20 -14.62 1.53 -21.58
N ALA A 21 -15.63 1.23 -22.40
CA ALA A 21 -16.05 -0.14 -22.67
C ALA A 21 -16.36 -0.37 -24.15
N LEU A 22 -15.86 -1.48 -24.70
CA LEU A 22 -16.12 -1.95 -26.05
C LEU A 22 -17.07 -3.15 -25.99
N GLY A 23 -18.29 -2.96 -26.45
CA GLY A 23 -19.32 -3.98 -26.61
C GLY A 23 -19.40 -4.51 -28.04
N LEU A 24 -19.55 -5.81 -28.19
CA LEU A 24 -19.93 -6.47 -29.44
C LEU A 24 -21.24 -7.24 -29.20
N LYS A 25 -22.24 -7.01 -30.06
CA LYS A 25 -23.54 -7.70 -30.02
C LYS A 25 -23.88 -8.29 -31.38
N ILE A 26 -24.36 -9.52 -31.40
CA ILE A 26 -24.87 -10.21 -32.59
C ILE A 26 -26.40 -10.12 -32.54
N LYS A 27 -27.01 -9.55 -33.58
CA LYS A 27 -28.47 -9.47 -33.74
C LYS A 27 -28.89 -10.28 -34.95
N ARG A 28 -30.02 -11.00 -34.85
CA ARG A 28 -30.67 -11.64 -36.01
C ARG A 28 -31.74 -10.69 -36.55
N VAL A 29 -31.71 -10.40 -37.85
CA VAL A 29 -32.68 -9.57 -38.55
C VAL A 29 -33.01 -10.24 -39.88
N GLN A 30 -34.29 -10.63 -40.09
CA GLN A 30 -34.80 -11.17 -41.36
C GLN A 30 -33.84 -12.18 -42.02
N GLU A 31 -33.51 -13.26 -41.30
CA GLU A 31 -32.60 -14.34 -41.71
C GLU A 31 -31.10 -14.00 -41.85
N SER A 32 -30.72 -12.73 -41.67
CA SER A 32 -29.33 -12.28 -41.64
C SER A 32 -28.84 -12.01 -40.21
N GLU A 33 -27.54 -12.19 -39.97
CA GLU A 33 -26.89 -11.75 -38.73
C GLU A 33 -26.22 -10.41 -38.92
N LYS A 34 -26.52 -9.46 -38.03
CA LYS A 34 -25.89 -8.15 -37.96
C LYS A 34 -25.02 -8.03 -36.73
N TRP A 35 -23.83 -7.49 -36.90
CA TRP A 35 -22.89 -7.21 -35.82
C TRP A 35 -23.05 -5.77 -35.39
N VAL A 36 -23.16 -5.55 -34.08
CA VAL A 36 -23.39 -4.25 -33.46
C VAL A 36 -22.22 -3.98 -32.54
N VAL A 37 -21.32 -3.10 -32.96
CA VAL A 37 -20.22 -2.62 -32.11
C VAL A 37 -20.67 -1.39 -31.35
N GLN A 38 -20.41 -1.37 -30.05
CA GLN A 38 -20.79 -0.29 -29.16
C GLN A 38 -19.56 0.16 -28.40
N PHE A 39 -19.25 1.45 -28.46
CA PHE A 39 -18.21 2.03 -27.62
C PHE A 39 -18.86 2.93 -26.59
N PHE A 40 -18.67 2.61 -25.31
CA PHE A 40 -19.18 3.38 -24.18
C PHE A 40 -18.07 4.17 -23.54
N ASP A 41 -18.30 5.47 -23.43
CA ASP A 41 -17.41 6.42 -22.80
C ASP A 41 -18.18 7.11 -21.65
N PRO A 42 -17.73 7.00 -20.40
CA PRO A 42 -18.40 7.60 -19.25
C PRO A 42 -18.41 9.15 -19.30
N ASN A 43 -17.52 9.77 -20.08
CA ASN A 43 -17.54 11.22 -20.32
C ASN A 43 -18.53 11.62 -21.42
N ARG A 44 -19.13 10.65 -22.11
CA ARG A 44 -20.14 10.84 -23.18
C ARG A 44 -21.36 9.97 -22.92
N THR A 45 -22.05 10.23 -21.80
CA THR A 45 -23.26 9.49 -21.35
C THR A 45 -24.56 9.86 -22.06
N VAL A 46 -24.54 10.76 -23.05
CA VAL A 46 -25.74 11.12 -23.79
C VAL A 46 -26.17 9.94 -24.68
N THR A 47 -27.32 9.36 -24.38
CA THR A 47 -27.89 8.10 -24.90
C THR A 47 -28.03 8.00 -26.44
N HIS A 48 -27.92 9.11 -27.16
CA HIS A 48 -27.95 9.18 -28.63
C HIS A 48 -26.55 9.17 -29.29
N LYS A 49 -25.48 9.10 -28.49
CA LYS A 49 -24.07 8.99 -28.92
C LYS A 49 -23.42 7.66 -28.54
N ARG A 50 -24.21 6.60 -28.30
CA ARG A 50 -23.66 5.24 -28.49
C ARG A 50 -23.31 5.16 -29.97
N THR A 51 -22.03 5.28 -30.32
CA THR A 51 -21.62 5.04 -31.70
C THR A 51 -21.83 3.55 -31.95
N VAL A 52 -22.88 3.27 -32.71
CA VAL A 52 -23.29 1.91 -33.06
C VAL A 52 -22.90 1.67 -34.51
N PHE A 53 -21.88 0.86 -34.72
CA PHE A 53 -21.57 0.36 -36.06
C PHE A 53 -22.32 -0.95 -36.27
N THR A 54 -23.15 -0.96 -37.32
CA THR A 54 -23.83 -2.16 -37.76
C THR A 54 -23.10 -2.69 -38.99
N CYS A 55 -22.52 -3.87 -38.89
CA CYS A 55 -21.80 -4.52 -39.98
C CYS A 55 -22.53 -5.80 -40.40
N ASP A 56 -22.58 -6.04 -41.71
CA ASP A 56 -23.20 -7.24 -42.28
C ASP A 56 -22.12 -8.33 -42.56
N SER A 57 -20.83 -7.98 -42.47
CA SER A 57 -19.70 -8.91 -42.64
C SER A 57 -18.60 -8.79 -41.57
N HIS A 58 -17.83 -9.88 -41.39
CA HIS A 58 -16.63 -9.86 -40.52
C HIS A 58 -15.52 -8.95 -41.08
N PHE A 59 -15.48 -8.76 -42.41
CA PHE A 59 -14.50 -7.91 -43.06
C PHE A 59 -14.70 -6.44 -42.65
N GLU A 60 -15.92 -5.93 -42.74
CA GLU A 60 -16.26 -4.56 -42.26
C GLU A 60 -15.89 -4.36 -40.80
N LEU A 61 -16.20 -5.34 -39.94
CA LEU A 61 -15.85 -5.30 -38.53
C LEU A 61 -14.35 -5.19 -38.30
N SER A 62 -13.53 -5.86 -39.12
CA SER A 62 -12.07 -5.83 -39.02
C SER A 62 -11.43 -4.51 -39.46
N GLN A 63 -12.17 -3.66 -40.19
CA GLN A 63 -11.68 -2.35 -40.65
C GLN A 63 -11.93 -1.23 -39.61
N LEU A 64 -12.72 -1.50 -38.58
CA LEU A 64 -13.03 -0.49 -37.56
C LEU A 64 -11.78 -0.13 -36.74
N SER A 65 -11.65 1.16 -36.48
CA SER A 65 -10.58 1.81 -35.75
C SER A 65 -11.15 2.73 -34.66
N ALA A 66 -10.30 3.22 -33.77
CA ALA A 66 -10.72 4.22 -32.77
C ALA A 66 -11.32 5.48 -33.40
N LYS A 67 -10.86 5.89 -34.60
CA LYS A 67 -11.35 7.09 -35.30
C LYS A 67 -12.79 6.97 -35.78
N ASP A 68 -13.31 5.76 -35.91
CA ASP A 68 -14.71 5.54 -36.23
C ASP A 68 -15.62 5.88 -35.04
N PHE A 69 -15.09 5.82 -33.82
CA PHE A 69 -15.84 6.06 -32.58
C PHE A 69 -15.59 7.45 -31.97
N PHE A 70 -14.46 8.07 -32.28
CA PHE A 70 -13.99 9.31 -31.66
C PHE A 70 -13.63 10.37 -32.70
N ASP A 71 -14.01 11.62 -32.41
CA ASP A 71 -13.45 12.78 -33.12
C ASP A 71 -11.97 12.98 -32.72
N ASP A 72 -11.25 13.80 -33.50
CA ASP A 72 -9.82 14.03 -33.31
C ASP A 72 -9.47 14.57 -31.91
N PHE A 73 -10.39 15.27 -31.25
CA PHE A 73 -10.16 15.81 -29.91
C PHE A 73 -10.10 14.68 -28.87
N TYR A 74 -11.11 13.80 -28.84
CA TYR A 74 -11.11 12.68 -27.89
C TYR A 74 -10.09 11.60 -28.26
N TRP A 75 -9.85 11.38 -29.55
CA TRP A 75 -8.81 10.47 -30.02
C TRP A 75 -7.44 10.85 -29.44
N LYS A 76 -7.12 12.16 -29.41
CA LYS A 76 -5.90 12.70 -28.79
C LYS A 76 -5.94 12.65 -27.27
N ILE A 77 -7.01 13.14 -26.64
CA ILE A 77 -7.08 13.23 -25.18
C ILE A 77 -7.06 11.86 -24.52
N TYR A 78 -7.67 10.84 -25.13
CA TYR A 78 -7.62 9.47 -24.61
C TYR A 78 -6.34 8.72 -25.01
N GLY A 79 -5.45 9.36 -25.76
CA GLY A 79 -4.14 8.80 -26.11
C GLY A 79 -4.23 7.64 -27.11
N LEU A 80 -5.23 7.62 -27.99
CA LEU A 80 -5.51 6.53 -28.94
C LEU A 80 -4.70 6.65 -30.26
N GLU A 81 -3.65 7.46 -30.26
CA GLU A 81 -2.94 7.88 -31.48
C GLU A 81 -2.02 6.83 -32.10
N GLN A 82 -1.63 5.80 -31.33
CA GLN A 82 -0.65 4.80 -31.74
C GLN A 82 -1.13 3.38 -31.37
N PRO A 83 -0.49 2.31 -31.86
CA PRO A 83 -0.72 0.95 -31.39
C PRO A 83 -0.30 0.75 -29.91
N GLY A 84 -0.89 -0.25 -29.23
CA GLY A 84 -0.52 -0.61 -27.84
C GLY A 84 -1.04 0.33 -26.74
N GLN A 85 -1.99 1.22 -27.09
CA GLN A 85 -2.53 2.29 -26.23
C GLN A 85 -3.69 1.88 -25.33
N VAL A 86 -4.25 0.71 -25.58
CA VAL A 86 -5.49 0.26 -24.96
C VAL A 86 -5.28 -1.17 -24.49
N ILE A 87 -5.55 -1.42 -23.21
CA ILE A 87 -5.79 -2.77 -22.73
C ILE A 87 -7.28 -3.06 -22.86
N PHE A 88 -7.61 -4.20 -23.44
CA PHE A 88 -8.95 -4.76 -23.39
C PHE A 88 -9.03 -5.85 -22.31
N GLU A 89 -9.84 -5.62 -21.29
CA GLU A 89 -10.04 -6.54 -20.17
C GLU A 89 -11.44 -7.15 -20.23
N ASP A 90 -11.50 -8.47 -20.28
CA ASP A 90 -12.76 -9.21 -20.18
C ASP A 90 -13.12 -9.40 -18.69
N ARG A 91 -13.95 -8.51 -18.16
CA ARG A 91 -14.34 -8.53 -16.72
C ARG A 91 -15.38 -9.60 -16.38
N HIS A 92 -15.83 -10.38 -17.35
CA HIS A 92 -16.76 -11.48 -17.10
C HIS A 92 -16.08 -12.71 -16.50
N ASN A 93 -14.74 -12.81 -16.61
CA ASN A 93 -13.94 -13.85 -15.97
C ASN A 93 -13.39 -13.37 -14.62
N SER A 94 -13.20 -14.32 -13.68
CA SER A 94 -12.65 -14.03 -12.35
C SER A 94 -11.25 -13.37 -12.45
N PRO A 95 -10.97 -12.32 -11.65
CA PRO A 95 -9.66 -11.63 -11.66
C PRO A 95 -8.48 -12.52 -11.23
N LEU A 96 -8.74 -13.71 -10.70
CA LEU A 96 -7.72 -14.69 -10.28
C LEU A 96 -7.05 -15.41 -11.48
N THR A 97 -7.55 -15.21 -12.70
CA THR A 97 -7.00 -15.82 -13.92
C THR A 97 -6.90 -14.78 -15.04
N ASN A 98 -6.09 -13.74 -14.84
CA ASN A 98 -5.75 -12.81 -15.93
C ASN A 98 -4.88 -13.55 -16.96
N THR A 99 -5.52 -14.26 -17.89
CA THR A 99 -4.84 -14.89 -19.01
C THR A 99 -4.76 -13.91 -20.17
N VAL A 100 -3.54 -13.51 -20.53
CA VAL A 100 -3.31 -12.70 -21.72
C VAL A 100 -3.68 -13.52 -22.96
N LYS A 101 -4.71 -13.08 -23.69
CA LYS A 101 -5.16 -13.74 -24.92
C LYS A 101 -4.39 -13.29 -26.15
N LEU A 102 -3.99 -12.02 -26.17
CA LEU A 102 -3.32 -11.40 -27.30
C LEU A 102 -2.40 -10.30 -26.76
N LEU A 103 -1.18 -10.30 -27.27
CA LEU A 103 -0.21 -9.23 -27.07
C LEU A 103 -0.13 -8.38 -28.34
N PRO A 104 0.17 -7.07 -28.22
CA PRO A 104 0.46 -6.25 -29.39
C PRO A 104 1.76 -6.69 -30.06
N ASP A 105 1.87 -6.48 -31.37
CA ASP A 105 3.07 -6.84 -32.15
C ASP A 105 4.32 -6.10 -31.64
N GLU A 106 4.18 -4.82 -31.27
CA GLU A 106 5.26 -4.00 -30.73
C GLU A 106 5.31 -4.04 -29.20
N LEU A 107 5.93 -5.08 -28.65
CA LEU A 107 6.09 -5.25 -27.20
C LEU A 107 7.07 -4.25 -26.54
N ILE A 108 8.02 -3.69 -27.30
CA ILE A 108 9.08 -2.80 -26.80
C ILE A 108 8.61 -1.34 -26.82
N ASN A 109 7.41 -1.12 -26.27
CA ASN A 109 6.76 0.19 -26.23
C ASN A 109 6.49 0.59 -24.77
N SER A 110 6.78 1.85 -24.42
CA SER A 110 6.67 2.34 -23.03
C SER A 110 5.26 2.18 -22.46
N ARG A 111 4.23 2.26 -23.29
CA ARG A 111 2.83 2.14 -22.84
C ARG A 111 2.41 0.69 -22.67
N VAL A 112 2.88 -0.21 -23.53
CA VAL A 112 2.72 -1.66 -23.33
C VAL A 112 3.40 -2.09 -22.03
N ILE A 113 4.61 -1.60 -21.76
CA ILE A 113 5.31 -1.88 -20.49
C ILE A 113 4.61 -1.24 -19.29
N TYR A 114 4.05 -0.03 -19.42
CA TYR A 114 3.24 0.58 -18.36
C TYR A 114 2.06 -0.32 -18.00
N HIS A 115 1.31 -0.74 -19.00
CA HIS A 115 0.17 -1.62 -18.86
C HIS A 115 0.55 -2.98 -18.27
N ALA A 116 1.64 -3.58 -18.74
CA ALA A 116 2.13 -4.83 -18.19
C ALA A 116 2.48 -4.72 -16.69
N ILE A 117 3.18 -3.66 -16.30
CA ILE A 117 3.53 -3.40 -14.90
C ILE A 117 2.28 -3.20 -14.06
N THR A 118 1.36 -2.33 -14.48
CA THR A 118 0.16 -1.98 -13.70
C THR A 118 -0.87 -3.10 -13.59
N LYS A 119 -0.83 -4.11 -14.48
CA LYS A 119 -1.76 -5.23 -14.53
C LYS A 119 -1.15 -6.58 -14.13
N ASN A 120 0.06 -6.56 -13.55
CA ASN A 120 0.77 -7.77 -13.10
C ASN A 120 1.07 -8.78 -14.23
N LEU A 121 1.30 -8.32 -15.47
CA LEU A 121 1.56 -9.20 -16.63
C LEU A 121 3.05 -9.56 -16.71
N THR A 122 3.46 -10.56 -15.93
CA THR A 122 4.88 -10.93 -15.77
C THR A 122 5.55 -11.40 -17.06
N GLU A 123 4.79 -12.03 -17.96
CA GLU A 123 5.28 -12.58 -19.22
C GLU A 123 5.92 -11.50 -20.09
N VAL A 124 5.34 -10.28 -20.11
CA VAL A 124 5.86 -9.16 -20.89
C VAL A 124 7.21 -8.68 -20.36
N LEU A 125 7.39 -8.64 -19.04
CA LEU A 125 8.67 -8.28 -18.43
C LEU A 125 9.72 -9.38 -18.60
N PHE A 126 9.32 -10.66 -18.63
CA PHE A 126 10.22 -11.75 -19.00
C PHE A 126 10.71 -11.63 -20.45
N ILE A 127 9.83 -11.32 -21.41
CA ILE A 127 10.22 -11.07 -22.80
C ILE A 127 11.19 -9.89 -22.88
N LEU A 128 10.91 -8.81 -22.14
CA LEU A 128 11.79 -7.64 -22.08
C LEU A 128 13.18 -8.01 -21.53
N MET A 129 13.23 -8.82 -20.48
CA MET A 129 14.46 -9.32 -19.87
C MET A 129 15.28 -10.17 -20.86
N GLU A 130 14.65 -11.09 -21.59
CA GLU A 130 15.33 -11.95 -22.58
C GLU A 130 15.85 -11.12 -23.76
N LYS A 131 15.07 -10.17 -24.28
CA LYS A 131 15.52 -9.25 -25.34
C LYS A 131 16.75 -8.44 -24.93
N TYR A 132 16.82 -8.01 -23.67
CA TYR A 132 18.01 -7.33 -23.15
C TYR A 132 19.23 -8.27 -23.09
N LYS A 133 19.06 -9.50 -22.58
CA LYS A 133 20.15 -10.49 -22.54
C LYS A 133 20.69 -10.81 -23.94
N ASN A 134 19.81 -10.86 -24.94
CA ASN A 134 20.18 -11.10 -26.33
C ASN A 134 20.82 -9.88 -27.02
N GLY A 135 20.91 -8.73 -26.35
CA GLY A 135 21.46 -7.49 -26.93
C GLY A 135 20.50 -6.78 -27.89
N GLU A 136 19.23 -7.18 -27.97
CA GLU A 136 18.23 -6.57 -28.84
C GLU A 136 17.77 -5.19 -28.36
N ILE A 137 17.93 -4.90 -27.06
CA ILE A 137 17.64 -3.60 -26.46
C ILE A 137 18.83 -3.11 -25.63
N SER A 138 19.13 -1.82 -25.75
CA SER A 138 20.16 -1.17 -24.94
C SER A 138 19.70 -1.01 -23.48
N GLN A 139 20.66 -0.88 -22.57
CA GLN A 139 20.39 -0.59 -21.16
C GLN A 139 19.60 0.73 -20.98
N SER A 140 19.91 1.76 -21.78
CA SER A 140 19.19 3.05 -21.71
C SER A 140 17.73 2.90 -22.14
N LYS A 141 17.45 2.13 -23.20
CA LYS A 141 16.08 1.84 -23.64
C LYS A 141 15.33 1.03 -22.57
N LEU A 142 15.97 0.02 -21.98
CA LEU A 142 15.38 -0.77 -20.89
C LEU A 142 15.01 0.10 -19.68
N VAL A 143 15.92 0.96 -19.23
CA VAL A 143 15.66 1.90 -18.13
C VAL A 143 14.49 2.82 -18.45
N ASN A 144 14.41 3.36 -19.66
CA ASN A 144 13.28 4.21 -20.07
C ASN A 144 11.94 3.46 -20.10
N LEU A 145 11.94 2.17 -20.46
CA LEU A 145 10.74 1.34 -20.43
C LEU A 145 10.31 1.03 -18.99
N LEU A 146 11.26 0.75 -18.09
CA LEU A 146 11.00 0.53 -16.67
C LEU A 146 10.57 1.81 -15.93
N ALA A 147 10.98 2.98 -16.42
CA ALA A 147 10.66 4.31 -15.90
C ALA A 147 9.35 4.89 -16.44
N THR A 148 8.56 4.09 -17.16
CA THR A 148 7.31 4.53 -17.81
C THR A 148 6.28 5.07 -16.82
N ARG A 149 5.49 6.06 -17.27
CA ARG A 149 4.57 6.87 -16.45
C ARG A 149 3.22 7.07 -17.16
N SER A 150 2.17 7.30 -16.38
CA SER A 150 0.88 7.77 -16.88
C SER A 150 0.95 9.24 -17.28
N SER A 151 -0.15 9.76 -17.82
CA SER A 151 -0.25 11.16 -18.26
C SER A 151 -0.06 12.18 -17.14
N ASP A 152 -0.38 11.82 -15.90
CA ASP A 152 -0.16 12.64 -14.70
C ASP A 152 1.28 12.55 -14.15
N GLY A 153 2.14 11.78 -14.80
CA GLY A 153 3.52 11.54 -14.37
C GLY A 153 3.68 10.41 -13.35
N THR A 154 2.61 9.72 -12.95
CA THR A 154 2.71 8.62 -11.97
C THR A 154 3.43 7.39 -12.58
N PRO A 155 4.51 6.88 -11.95
CA PRO A 155 5.22 5.69 -12.46
C PRO A 155 4.35 4.43 -12.49
N ALA A 156 4.55 3.56 -13.48
CA ALA A 156 3.86 2.27 -13.49
C ALA A 156 4.20 1.42 -12.26
N PHE A 157 5.45 1.49 -11.79
CA PHE A 157 5.90 0.79 -10.58
C PHE A 157 5.16 1.27 -9.32
N TYR A 158 4.79 2.56 -9.24
CA TYR A 158 3.94 3.08 -8.17
C TYR A 158 2.57 2.39 -8.18
N ILE A 159 1.93 2.28 -9.35
CA ILE A 159 0.62 1.65 -9.48
C ILE A 159 0.67 0.16 -9.15
N ALA A 160 1.72 -0.55 -9.57
CA ALA A 160 1.93 -1.95 -9.20
C ALA A 160 2.06 -2.13 -7.68
N LEU A 161 2.75 -1.22 -6.99
CA LEU A 161 2.86 -1.22 -5.53
C LEU A 161 1.53 -0.91 -4.85
N GLN A 162 0.79 0.08 -5.36
CA GLN A 162 -0.54 0.45 -4.87
C GLN A 162 -1.56 -0.67 -5.01
N ASN A 163 -1.52 -1.43 -6.11
CA ASN A 163 -2.49 -2.48 -6.42
C ASN A 163 -2.08 -3.87 -5.90
N GLY A 164 -0.96 -3.98 -5.21
CA GLY A 164 -0.53 -5.25 -4.61
C GLY A 164 0.01 -6.28 -5.63
N CYS A 165 0.54 -5.84 -6.76
CA CYS A 165 1.03 -6.73 -7.82
C CYS A 165 2.40 -7.36 -7.47
N SER A 166 2.46 -8.27 -6.51
CA SER A 166 3.75 -8.79 -6.00
C SER A 166 4.63 -9.47 -7.06
N ASP A 167 4.05 -10.18 -8.02
CA ASP A 167 4.82 -10.99 -8.98
C ASP A 167 5.60 -10.11 -9.95
N ILE A 168 4.95 -9.08 -10.50
CA ILE A 168 5.60 -8.12 -11.39
C ILE A 168 6.68 -7.31 -10.68
N ILE A 169 6.49 -7.00 -9.38
CA ILE A 169 7.52 -6.37 -8.56
C ILE A 169 8.75 -7.27 -8.46
N GLN A 170 8.58 -8.57 -8.20
CA GLN A 170 9.69 -9.53 -8.17
C GLN A 170 10.43 -9.61 -9.51
N VAL A 171 9.72 -9.67 -10.64
CA VAL A 171 10.34 -9.71 -11.97
C VAL A 171 11.09 -8.40 -12.26
N TYR A 172 10.50 -7.26 -11.93
CA TYR A 172 11.15 -5.96 -12.03
C TYR A 172 12.48 -5.94 -11.27
N GLY A 173 12.50 -6.45 -10.05
CA GLY A 173 13.71 -6.62 -9.24
C GLY A 173 14.78 -7.51 -9.86
N LYS A 174 14.38 -8.62 -10.51
CA LYS A 174 15.31 -9.49 -11.26
C LYS A 174 15.97 -8.72 -12.40
N ILE A 175 15.21 -7.90 -13.13
CA ILE A 175 15.75 -7.05 -14.20
C ILE A 175 16.76 -6.05 -13.64
N LEU A 176 16.45 -5.38 -12.53
CA LEU A 176 17.37 -4.42 -11.90
C LEU A 176 18.70 -5.07 -11.47
N ASN A 177 18.66 -6.28 -10.90
CA ASN A 177 19.86 -6.98 -10.45
C ASN A 177 20.72 -7.54 -11.61
N MET A 178 20.11 -7.78 -12.77
CA MET A 178 20.82 -8.22 -13.96
C MET A 178 21.54 -7.07 -14.67
N CYS A 179 21.03 -5.84 -14.54
CA CYS A 179 21.59 -4.67 -15.18
C CYS A 179 22.69 -4.05 -14.30
N ASN A 180 23.78 -3.59 -14.91
CA ASN A 180 24.80 -2.82 -14.21
C ASN A 180 24.39 -1.34 -14.14
N LEU A 181 23.34 -1.05 -13.35
CA LEU A 181 22.80 0.29 -13.19
C LEU A 181 23.53 1.05 -12.08
N SER A 182 23.63 2.37 -12.27
CA SER A 182 24.09 3.25 -11.20
C SER A 182 23.11 3.20 -10.01
N GLN A 183 23.61 3.44 -8.80
CA GLN A 183 22.75 3.53 -7.62
C GLN A 183 21.68 4.62 -7.73
N GLU A 184 21.96 5.73 -8.43
CA GLU A 184 21.00 6.81 -8.63
C GLU A 184 19.85 6.39 -9.56
N THR A 185 20.16 5.62 -10.61
CA THR A 185 19.14 5.06 -11.49
C THR A 185 18.25 4.07 -10.73
N ILE A 186 18.84 3.17 -9.94
CA ILE A 186 18.09 2.22 -9.11
C ILE A 186 17.22 2.96 -8.09
N LEU A 187 17.79 3.95 -7.40
CA LEU A 187 17.06 4.76 -6.44
C LEU A 187 15.87 5.45 -7.08
N THR A 188 16.04 6.06 -8.25
CA THR A 188 14.98 6.75 -9.00
C THR A 188 13.85 5.80 -9.40
N LEU A 189 14.20 4.61 -9.91
CA LEU A 189 13.21 3.60 -10.32
C LEU A 189 12.43 3.05 -9.12
N LEU A 190 13.12 2.73 -8.03
CA LEU A 190 12.51 2.15 -6.83
C LEU A 190 11.78 3.15 -5.94
N ALA A 191 12.16 4.44 -5.95
CA ALA A 191 11.45 5.48 -5.21
C ALA A 191 10.00 5.57 -5.64
N ALA A 192 9.75 5.44 -6.96
CA ALA A 192 8.43 5.35 -7.58
C ALA A 192 7.41 6.28 -6.92
N VAL A 193 7.73 7.56 -6.93
CA VAL A 193 6.92 8.61 -6.31
C VAL A 193 5.81 9.03 -7.27
N GLY A 194 4.57 9.00 -6.80
CA GLY A 194 3.39 9.45 -7.55
C GLY A 194 3.30 10.98 -7.65
N ALA A 195 2.32 11.48 -8.41
CA ALA A 195 2.13 12.93 -8.63
C ALA A 195 1.88 13.75 -7.35
N ASN A 196 1.38 13.11 -6.30
CA ASN A 196 1.13 13.69 -4.97
C ASN A 196 2.36 13.66 -4.03
N ASN A 197 3.54 13.32 -4.56
CA ASN A 197 4.77 13.14 -3.79
C ASN A 197 4.71 12.01 -2.75
N VAL A 198 3.86 11.01 -2.96
CA VAL A 198 3.77 9.81 -2.11
C VAL A 198 4.48 8.63 -2.80
N PRO A 199 5.39 7.91 -2.12
CA PRO A 199 6.02 6.71 -2.65
C PRO A 199 5.03 5.54 -2.81
N GLY A 200 5.20 4.72 -3.85
CA GLY A 200 4.33 3.56 -4.07
C GLY A 200 4.33 2.55 -2.90
N LEU A 201 5.48 2.38 -2.23
CA LEU A 201 5.58 1.50 -1.05
C LEU A 201 4.69 1.97 0.11
N CYS A 202 4.49 3.28 0.25
CA CYS A 202 3.58 3.86 1.25
C CYS A 202 2.15 3.38 1.00
N MET A 203 1.72 3.35 -0.27
CA MET A 203 0.43 2.80 -0.66
C MET A 203 0.31 1.29 -0.38
N SER A 204 1.38 0.50 -0.57
CA SER A 204 1.37 -0.92 -0.18
C SER A 204 1.14 -1.10 1.32
N PHE A 205 1.73 -0.25 2.16
CA PHE A 205 1.48 -0.27 3.61
C PHE A 205 0.05 0.17 3.95
N MET A 206 -0.44 1.24 3.33
CA MET A 206 -1.80 1.75 3.55
C MET A 206 -2.87 0.71 3.21
N ASN A 207 -2.66 -0.05 2.13
CA ASN A 207 -3.59 -1.06 1.62
C ASN A 207 -3.35 -2.47 2.18
N GLY A 208 -2.31 -2.69 2.99
CA GLY A 208 -2.04 -3.99 3.60
C GLY A 208 -1.49 -5.06 2.64
N HIS A 209 -0.79 -4.67 1.57
CA HIS A 209 -0.26 -5.60 0.57
C HIS A 209 1.03 -6.30 1.03
N VAL A 210 0.88 -7.33 1.86
CA VAL A 210 1.99 -8.07 2.51
C VAL A 210 3.02 -8.59 1.51
N ASP A 211 2.59 -9.31 0.46
CA ASP A 211 3.49 -9.92 -0.52
C ASP A 211 4.25 -8.87 -1.35
N THR A 212 3.62 -7.73 -1.59
CA THR A 212 4.24 -6.58 -2.27
C THR A 212 5.30 -5.92 -1.41
N ILE A 213 5.04 -5.70 -0.11
CA ILE A 213 6.03 -5.18 0.85
C ILE A 213 7.22 -6.14 0.93
N LYS A 214 6.96 -7.45 1.02
CA LYS A 214 8.01 -8.49 1.00
C LYS A 214 8.86 -8.40 -0.27
N ALA A 215 8.22 -8.43 -1.44
CA ALA A 215 8.90 -8.40 -2.73
C ALA A 215 9.74 -7.13 -2.86
N TYR A 216 9.17 -5.97 -2.56
CA TYR A 216 9.90 -4.70 -2.63
C TYR A 216 11.11 -4.67 -1.69
N GLY A 217 10.93 -5.06 -0.42
CA GLY A 217 12.03 -5.09 0.55
C GLY A 217 13.16 -6.03 0.14
N GLU A 218 12.86 -7.17 -0.48
CA GLU A 218 13.88 -8.05 -1.04
C GLU A 218 14.68 -7.40 -2.17
N ILE A 219 14.04 -6.60 -3.03
CA ILE A 219 14.72 -5.89 -4.12
C ILE A 219 15.66 -4.84 -3.55
N VAL A 220 15.20 -4.06 -2.57
CA VAL A 220 16.00 -3.03 -1.89
C VAL A 220 17.27 -3.63 -1.27
N PHE A 221 17.19 -4.84 -0.72
CA PHE A 221 18.36 -5.52 -0.13
C PHE A 221 19.24 -6.25 -1.14
N LYS A 222 18.70 -6.73 -2.27
CA LYS A 222 19.47 -7.41 -3.32
C LYS A 222 20.21 -6.44 -4.26
N THR A 223 19.74 -5.20 -4.36
CA THR A 223 20.37 -4.16 -5.18
C THR A 223 21.59 -3.54 -4.48
N PRO A 224 22.58 -3.02 -5.24
CA PRO A 224 23.83 -2.44 -4.71
C PRO A 224 23.64 -1.03 -4.12
N LEU A 225 22.52 -0.78 -3.44
CA LEU A 225 22.24 0.49 -2.76
C LEU A 225 23.00 0.59 -1.43
N THR A 226 23.41 1.80 -1.07
CA THR A 226 23.93 2.09 0.28
C THR A 226 22.84 1.93 1.34
N SER A 227 23.23 1.77 2.60
CA SER A 227 22.29 1.67 3.72
C SER A 227 21.38 2.90 3.83
N ASP A 228 21.87 4.10 3.55
CA ASP A 228 21.07 5.33 3.60
C ASP A 228 20.00 5.39 2.50
N LYS A 229 20.34 4.93 1.29
CA LYS A 229 19.36 4.81 0.20
C LYS A 229 18.31 3.75 0.51
N ARG A 230 18.70 2.64 1.12
CA ARG A 230 17.77 1.61 1.60
C ARG A 230 16.85 2.15 2.69
N LEU A 231 17.40 2.90 3.65
CA LEU A 231 16.62 3.58 4.69
C LEU A 231 15.57 4.51 4.08
N TYR A 232 15.98 5.37 3.15
CA TYR A 232 15.08 6.29 2.44
C TYR A 232 13.91 5.55 1.77
N LEU A 233 14.21 4.50 0.98
CA LEU A 233 13.19 3.72 0.28
C LEU A 233 12.24 2.99 1.24
N LEU A 234 12.78 2.35 2.29
CA LEU A 234 12.00 1.57 3.26
C LEU A 234 11.20 2.45 4.23
N ALA A 235 11.62 3.69 4.47
CA ALA A 235 10.83 4.65 5.25
C ALA A 235 9.52 5.00 4.53
N ALA A 236 9.56 5.08 3.19
CA ALA A 236 8.41 5.37 2.34
C ALA A 236 7.57 6.54 2.87
N LYS A 237 8.25 7.64 3.20
CA LYS A 237 7.61 8.84 3.76
C LYS A 237 6.72 9.50 2.71
N ASP A 238 5.50 9.86 3.12
CA ASP A 238 4.58 10.65 2.30
C ASP A 238 4.99 12.14 2.25
N SER A 239 4.16 12.98 1.63
CA SER A 239 4.39 14.42 1.51
C SER A 239 4.40 15.18 2.85
N HIS A 240 3.99 14.54 3.95
CA HIS A 240 3.95 15.11 5.31
C HIS A 240 4.99 14.45 6.23
N ASP A 241 6.00 13.79 5.65
CA ASP A 241 7.03 13.02 6.35
C ASP A 241 6.50 11.83 7.18
N LEU A 242 5.26 11.39 6.94
CA LEU A 242 4.69 10.21 7.60
C LEU A 242 5.18 8.93 6.91
N PRO A 243 5.91 8.04 7.62
CA PRO A 243 6.47 6.83 7.03
C PRO A 243 5.41 5.78 6.71
N GLY A 244 5.65 4.89 5.76
CA GLY A 244 4.68 3.84 5.37
C GLY A 244 4.15 3.00 6.55
N LEU A 245 5.02 2.66 7.52
CA LEU A 245 4.64 1.92 8.73
C LEU A 245 3.58 2.65 9.59
N PHE A 246 3.51 3.98 9.53
CA PHE A 246 2.43 4.76 10.16
C PHE A 246 1.06 4.31 9.66
N PHE A 247 0.88 4.20 8.34
CA PHE A 247 -0.40 3.85 7.73
C PHE A 247 -0.80 2.40 7.99
N ALA A 248 0.17 1.48 8.02
CA ALA A 248 -0.09 0.09 8.38
C ALA A 248 -0.57 -0.04 9.84
N LEU A 249 -0.02 0.75 10.76
CA LEU A 249 -0.50 0.81 12.15
C LEU A 249 -1.89 1.44 12.24
N GLN A 250 -2.08 2.59 11.60
CA GLN A 250 -3.35 3.32 11.60
C GLN A 250 -4.52 2.47 11.09
N ASN A 251 -4.28 1.65 10.05
CA ASN A 251 -5.28 0.80 9.41
C ASN A 251 -5.32 -0.63 9.97
N GLY A 252 -4.47 -0.96 10.95
CA GLY A 252 -4.50 -2.26 11.63
C GLY A 252 -3.93 -3.45 10.82
N HIS A 253 -3.09 -3.19 9.82
CA HIS A 253 -2.49 -4.20 8.93
C HIS A 253 -1.36 -4.98 9.60
N ALA A 254 -1.71 -5.83 10.56
CA ALA A 254 -0.77 -6.57 11.40
C ALA A 254 0.22 -7.43 10.61
N ASP A 255 -0.21 -8.08 9.53
CA ASP A 255 0.66 -8.95 8.74
C ASP A 255 1.68 -8.16 7.90
N SER A 256 1.31 -6.96 7.43
CA SER A 256 2.24 -6.03 6.78
C SER A 256 3.31 -5.55 7.77
N ILE A 257 2.92 -5.26 9.01
CA ILE A 257 3.85 -4.88 10.10
C ILE A 257 4.82 -6.04 10.36
N ARG A 258 4.33 -7.27 10.58
CA ARG A 258 5.20 -8.46 10.81
C ARG A 258 6.15 -8.72 9.66
N MET A 259 5.67 -8.60 8.41
CA MET A 259 6.51 -8.76 7.23
C MET A 259 7.62 -7.72 7.19
N PHE A 260 7.30 -6.45 7.48
CA PHE A 260 8.31 -5.41 7.56
C PHE A 260 9.34 -5.70 8.65
N GLY A 261 8.92 -6.13 9.85
CA GLY A 261 9.84 -6.58 10.88
C GLY A 261 10.76 -7.72 10.44
N SER A 262 10.21 -8.70 9.72
CA SER A 262 10.99 -9.83 9.17
C SER A 262 12.05 -9.36 8.17
N LEU A 263 11.76 -8.33 7.39
CA LEU A 263 12.73 -7.68 6.49
C LEU A 263 13.82 -6.94 7.29
N LEU A 264 13.46 -6.18 8.31
CA LEU A 264 14.43 -5.45 9.15
C LEU A 264 15.39 -6.38 9.90
N ASN A 265 14.92 -7.57 10.28
CA ASN A 265 15.74 -8.58 10.98
C ASN A 265 16.84 -9.20 10.10
N LYS A 266 16.88 -8.91 8.79
CA LYS A 266 17.96 -9.37 7.90
C LYS A 266 19.32 -8.69 8.15
N LYS A 267 19.41 -7.76 9.10
CA LYS A 267 20.64 -7.05 9.51
C LYS A 267 21.34 -6.31 8.36
N MET A 268 20.55 -5.82 7.39
CA MET A 268 21.02 -5.01 6.25
C MET A 268 21.02 -3.50 6.55
N LEU A 269 20.54 -3.12 7.74
CA LEU A 269 20.49 -1.77 8.29
C LEU A 269 21.10 -1.78 9.69
N SER A 270 21.63 -0.64 10.13
CA SER A 270 22.10 -0.48 11.51
C SER A 270 20.93 -0.39 12.50
N SER A 271 21.20 -0.61 13.79
CA SER A 271 20.18 -0.46 14.84
C SER A 271 19.59 0.96 14.88
N GLU A 272 20.38 2.00 14.59
CA GLU A 272 19.90 3.38 14.51
C GLU A 272 18.96 3.60 13.32
N GLN A 273 19.28 3.00 12.17
CA GLN A 273 18.42 3.08 10.99
C GLN A 273 17.10 2.32 11.21
N ILE A 274 17.15 1.15 11.86
CA ILE A 274 15.95 0.42 12.28
C ILE A 274 15.14 1.28 13.26
N LYS A 275 15.78 1.87 14.28
CA LYS A 275 15.13 2.77 15.23
C LYS A 275 14.39 3.91 14.51
N GLU A 276 15.05 4.55 13.54
CA GLU A 276 14.45 5.62 12.73
C GLU A 276 13.19 5.15 11.98
N LEU A 277 13.22 3.97 11.37
CA LEU A 277 12.05 3.38 10.69
C LEU A 277 10.89 3.07 11.65
N LEU A 278 11.19 2.81 12.92
CA LEU A 278 10.19 2.51 13.94
C LEU A 278 9.66 3.74 14.67
N LYS A 279 10.15 4.96 14.40
CA LYS A 279 9.64 6.22 14.98
C LYS A 279 8.28 6.61 14.39
N VAL A 280 7.24 5.86 14.76
CA VAL A 280 5.87 6.00 14.22
C VAL A 280 4.84 6.32 15.30
N LYS A 281 5.20 7.20 16.26
CA LYS A 281 4.41 7.48 17.47
C LYS A 281 2.93 7.76 17.18
N HIS A 282 2.63 8.57 16.17
CA HIS A 282 1.26 8.88 15.79
C HIS A 282 0.51 7.68 15.20
N GLY A 283 1.17 6.81 14.44
CA GLY A 283 0.56 5.60 13.89
C GLY A 283 0.21 4.62 15.00
N LEU A 284 1.13 4.46 15.97
CA LEU A 284 0.91 3.64 17.15
C LEU A 284 -0.19 4.22 18.06
N PHE A 285 -0.28 5.55 18.17
CA PHE A 285 -1.39 6.24 18.83
C PHE A 285 -2.74 5.88 18.18
N MET A 286 -2.82 5.96 16.84
CA MET A 286 -4.04 5.62 16.10
C MET A 286 -4.41 4.14 16.26
N ALA A 287 -3.42 3.23 16.23
CA ALA A 287 -3.64 1.80 16.47
C ALA A 287 -4.21 1.52 17.87
N LEU A 288 -3.75 2.23 18.90
CA LEU A 288 -4.30 2.14 20.26
C LEU A 288 -5.72 2.70 20.33
N GLN A 289 -5.94 3.88 19.73
CA GLN A 289 -7.25 4.54 19.69
C GLN A 289 -8.31 3.69 18.98
N ASN A 290 -7.95 3.03 17.87
CA ASN A 290 -8.87 2.25 17.04
C ASN A 290 -8.96 0.76 17.45
N GLY A 291 -8.27 0.36 18.52
CA GLY A 291 -8.36 -1.01 19.04
C GLY A 291 -7.70 -2.06 18.15
N HIS A 292 -6.66 -1.69 17.39
CA HIS A 292 -5.96 -2.59 16.47
C HIS A 292 -4.98 -3.52 17.21
N THR A 293 -5.50 -4.38 18.09
CA THR A 293 -4.73 -5.28 18.97
C THR A 293 -3.63 -6.06 18.24
N LYS A 294 -3.95 -6.68 17.10
CA LYS A 294 -2.98 -7.48 16.33
C LYS A 294 -1.84 -6.62 15.77
N ALA A 295 -2.10 -5.37 15.40
CA ALA A 295 -1.09 -4.45 14.91
C ALA A 295 -0.16 -3.97 16.04
N ILE A 296 -0.72 -3.71 17.23
CA ILE A 296 0.06 -3.43 18.44
C ILE A 296 1.02 -4.57 18.76
N MET A 297 0.50 -5.82 18.79
CA MET A 297 1.33 -7.01 19.03
C MET A 297 2.43 -7.15 17.99
N ALA A 298 2.08 -7.01 16.70
CA ALA A 298 3.05 -7.08 15.61
C ALA A 298 4.16 -6.05 15.78
N TYR A 299 3.83 -4.80 16.12
CA TYR A 299 4.83 -3.76 16.37
C TYR A 299 5.72 -4.11 17.57
N GLY A 300 5.14 -4.62 18.66
CA GLY A 300 5.89 -5.13 19.81
C GLY A 300 6.89 -6.24 19.45
N ASP A 301 6.56 -7.11 18.49
CA ASP A 301 7.48 -8.12 17.99
C ASP A 301 8.65 -7.51 17.20
N ILE A 302 8.41 -6.45 16.42
CA ILE A 302 9.49 -5.74 15.69
C ILE A 302 10.46 -5.09 16.66
N LEU A 303 9.98 -4.52 17.78
CA LEU A 303 10.84 -3.86 18.76
C LEU A 303 11.89 -4.80 19.36
N LYS A 304 11.68 -6.13 19.32
CA LYS A 304 12.66 -7.14 19.77
C LYS A 304 13.90 -7.24 18.87
N ILE A 305 13.85 -6.67 17.66
CA ILE A 305 15.00 -6.60 16.74
C ILE A 305 16.04 -5.60 17.26
N LEU A 306 15.59 -4.55 17.95
CA LEU A 306 16.49 -3.56 18.54
C LEU A 306 17.17 -4.14 19.78
N PRO A 307 18.43 -3.77 20.06
CA PRO A 307 19.04 -4.05 21.34
C PRO A 307 18.15 -3.53 22.48
N PRO A 308 18.12 -4.18 23.66
CA PRO A 308 17.30 -3.80 24.80
C PRO A 308 17.83 -2.54 25.52
N HIS A 309 18.34 -1.56 24.76
CA HIS A 309 18.71 -0.26 25.29
C HIS A 309 17.45 0.55 25.62
N GLN A 310 17.29 0.82 26.91
CA GLN A 310 16.07 1.35 27.51
C GLN A 310 15.61 2.69 26.94
N GLU A 311 16.56 3.57 26.55
CA GLU A 311 16.23 4.90 26.02
C GLU A 311 15.48 4.85 24.70
N TYR A 312 15.81 3.89 23.82
CA TYR A 312 15.15 3.77 22.51
C TYR A 312 13.72 3.30 22.65
N ILE A 313 13.51 2.26 23.45
CA ILE A 313 12.18 1.69 23.65
C ILE A 313 11.28 2.68 24.38
N ASP A 314 11.83 3.44 25.33
CA ASP A 314 11.10 4.53 25.98
C ASP A 314 10.64 5.59 24.99
N GLU A 315 11.53 6.05 24.10
CA GLU A 315 11.19 7.03 23.08
C GLU A 315 10.06 6.55 22.16
N LEU A 316 10.09 5.29 21.73
CA LEU A 316 9.14 4.69 20.80
C LEU A 316 7.77 4.41 21.44
N LEU A 317 7.75 3.96 22.70
CA LEU A 317 6.52 3.59 23.41
C LEU A 317 5.91 4.74 24.24
N TRP A 318 6.61 5.87 24.41
CA TRP A 318 6.04 7.07 25.01
C TRP A 318 5.14 7.82 24.01
N ILE A 319 3.91 7.34 23.89
CA ILE A 319 2.95 7.77 22.86
C ILE A 319 1.97 8.78 23.46
N LYS A 320 2.17 10.05 23.14
CA LYS A 320 1.25 11.14 23.46
C LYS A 320 0.98 12.00 22.22
N ASN A 321 -0.23 12.49 22.10
CA ASN A 321 -0.56 13.51 21.10
C ASN A 321 -0.06 14.90 21.56
N PRO A 322 -0.12 15.94 20.69
CA PRO A 322 0.33 17.29 21.04
C PRO A 322 -0.34 17.91 22.28
N ASN A 323 -1.57 17.50 22.59
CA ASN A 323 -2.31 17.96 23.78
C ASN A 323 -1.91 17.21 25.06
N GLY A 324 -0.96 16.27 24.98
CA GLY A 324 -0.46 15.50 26.11
C GLY A 324 -1.30 14.27 26.50
N THR A 325 -2.35 13.96 25.72
CA THR A 325 -3.17 12.74 25.88
C THR A 325 -2.41 11.53 25.37
N SER A 326 -2.36 10.46 26.18
CA SER A 326 -1.72 9.20 25.82
C SER A 326 -2.54 8.39 24.80
N GLY A 327 -1.88 7.64 23.92
CA GLY A 327 -2.57 6.66 23.07
C GLY A 327 -3.26 5.57 23.90
N LEU A 328 -2.65 5.15 25.01
CA LEU A 328 -3.24 4.17 25.93
C LEU A 328 -4.48 4.74 26.63
N PHE A 329 -4.54 6.06 26.86
CA PHE A 329 -5.77 6.71 27.37
C PHE A 329 -6.93 6.53 26.39
N MET A 330 -6.68 6.69 25.09
CA MET A 330 -7.73 6.52 24.08
C MET A 330 -8.23 5.07 24.02
N ALA A 331 -7.36 4.09 24.22
CA ALA A 331 -7.77 2.69 24.33
C ALA A 331 -8.68 2.45 25.55
N PHE A 332 -8.38 3.05 26.72
CA PHE A 332 -9.27 3.03 27.88
C PHE A 332 -10.61 3.71 27.59
N TYR A 333 -10.55 4.89 26.98
CA TYR A 333 -11.74 5.69 26.67
C TYR A 333 -12.72 4.94 25.74
N ASN A 334 -12.18 4.21 24.75
CA ASN A 334 -12.96 3.43 23.80
C ASN A 334 -13.24 1.98 24.24
N GLY A 335 -12.83 1.57 25.45
CA GLY A 335 -13.09 0.22 25.99
C GLY A 335 -12.35 -0.91 25.25
N HIS A 336 -11.16 -0.63 24.70
CA HIS A 336 -10.37 -1.63 23.96
C HIS A 336 -9.51 -2.49 24.89
N THR A 337 -10.14 -3.31 25.73
CA THR A 337 -9.49 -4.13 26.77
C THR A 337 -8.35 -5.00 26.24
N GLU A 338 -8.58 -5.69 25.13
CA GLU A 338 -7.60 -6.56 24.48
C GLU A 338 -6.37 -5.78 23.96
N THR A 339 -6.59 -4.57 23.46
CA THR A 339 -5.52 -3.68 23.00
C THR A 339 -4.69 -3.15 24.18
N ILE A 340 -5.35 -2.78 25.29
CA ILE A 340 -4.68 -2.38 26.53
C ILE A 340 -3.79 -3.51 27.03
N ARG A 341 -4.34 -4.73 27.12
CA ARG A 341 -3.58 -5.93 27.51
C ARG A 341 -2.36 -6.15 26.62
N ALA A 342 -2.55 -6.12 25.30
CA ALA A 342 -1.45 -6.28 24.35
C ALA A 342 -0.35 -5.23 24.55
N PHE A 343 -0.72 -3.95 24.67
CA PHE A 343 0.25 -2.87 24.87
C PHE A 343 0.99 -3.00 26.21
N CYS A 344 0.28 -3.32 27.30
CA CYS A 344 0.90 -3.53 28.60
C CYS A 344 1.83 -4.76 28.63
N ASN A 345 1.50 -5.82 27.89
CA ASN A 345 2.39 -6.98 27.73
C ASN A 345 3.66 -6.63 26.95
N ILE A 346 3.60 -5.68 26.02
CA ILE A 346 4.81 -5.16 25.37
C ILE A 346 5.67 -4.44 26.41
N LEU A 347 5.09 -3.57 27.24
CA LEU A 347 5.84 -2.84 28.27
C LEU A 347 6.57 -3.77 29.25
N LYS A 348 5.96 -4.91 29.62
CA LYS A 348 6.56 -5.93 30.50
C LYS A 348 7.85 -6.55 29.95
N ASN A 349 8.00 -6.58 28.62
CA ASN A 349 9.18 -7.18 28.00
C ASN A 349 10.43 -6.28 28.11
N TYR A 350 10.31 -5.10 28.72
CA TYR A 350 11.39 -4.13 28.84
C TYR A 350 11.55 -3.64 30.28
N SER A 351 12.79 -3.37 30.67
CA SER A 351 13.17 -3.02 32.04
C SER A 351 13.01 -1.54 32.32
N PHE A 352 11.77 -1.04 32.33
CA PHE A 352 11.47 0.33 32.75
C PHE A 352 11.73 0.50 34.26
N THR A 353 12.15 1.71 34.67
CA THR A 353 12.10 2.07 36.09
C THR A 353 10.65 2.03 36.57
N THR A 354 10.41 1.64 37.83
CA THR A 354 9.06 1.63 38.43
C THR A 354 8.33 2.94 38.20
N ARG A 355 9.01 4.06 38.42
CA ARG A 355 8.45 5.40 38.17
C ARG A 355 7.98 5.58 36.74
N ARG A 356 8.81 5.20 35.76
CA ARG A 356 8.50 5.38 34.34
C ARG A 356 7.36 4.46 33.90
N LEU A 357 7.37 3.22 34.35
CA LEU A 357 6.30 2.27 34.07
C LEU A 357 4.96 2.76 34.63
N VAL A 358 4.93 3.26 35.88
CA VAL A 358 3.72 3.87 36.46
C VAL A 358 3.29 5.11 35.66
N GLU A 359 4.23 5.94 35.17
CA GLU A 359 3.89 7.09 34.33
C GLU A 359 3.23 6.68 32.99
N MET A 360 3.70 5.60 32.37
CA MET A 360 3.12 5.04 31.13
C MET A 360 1.76 4.40 31.38
N LEU A 361 1.65 3.57 32.43
CA LEU A 361 0.40 2.89 32.82
C LEU A 361 -0.64 3.84 33.41
N SER A 362 -0.24 5.04 33.84
CA SER A 362 -1.19 6.10 34.20
C SER A 362 -2.05 6.49 32.99
N ALA A 363 -1.50 6.39 31.78
CA ALA A 363 -2.20 6.64 30.52
C ALA A 363 -3.09 7.91 30.60
N THR A 364 -2.50 9.07 30.84
CA THR A 364 -3.30 10.27 31.18
C THR A 364 -3.80 11.02 29.95
N ASN A 365 -4.95 11.69 30.05
CA ASN A 365 -5.38 12.71 29.08
C ASN A 365 -4.65 14.06 29.27
N LYS A 366 -5.03 15.06 28.45
CA LYS A 366 -4.58 16.45 28.56
C LYS A 366 -4.75 17.02 29.97
N ASP A 367 -5.81 16.65 30.69
CA ASP A 367 -6.15 17.10 32.05
C ASP A 367 -5.49 16.26 33.14
N GLY A 368 -4.73 15.23 32.77
CA GLY A 368 -3.93 14.42 33.70
C GLY A 368 -4.74 13.33 34.37
N ILE A 369 -5.99 13.16 33.96
CA ILE A 369 -6.91 12.13 34.41
C ILE A 369 -6.39 10.78 33.90
N PRO A 370 -6.15 9.79 34.78
CA PRO A 370 -5.73 8.46 34.37
C PRO A 370 -6.80 7.72 33.55
N GLY A 371 -6.37 6.94 32.56
CA GLY A 371 -7.28 6.20 31.67
C GLY A 371 -8.22 5.25 32.40
N VAL A 372 -7.74 4.54 33.43
CA VAL A 372 -8.56 3.60 34.22
C VAL A 372 -9.78 4.25 34.87
N PHE A 373 -9.74 5.55 35.18
CA PHE A 373 -10.90 6.25 35.76
C PHE A 373 -12.05 6.34 34.76
N VAL A 374 -11.75 6.41 33.46
CA VAL A 374 -12.79 6.37 32.41
C VAL A 374 -13.49 5.02 32.43
N SER A 375 -12.75 3.91 32.56
CA SER A 375 -13.33 2.57 32.67
C SER A 375 -14.21 2.42 33.92
N VAL A 376 -13.82 3.02 35.05
CA VAL A 376 -14.64 3.06 36.27
C VAL A 376 -15.95 3.82 36.05
N VAL A 377 -15.88 5.02 35.46
CA VAL A 377 -17.07 5.84 35.16
C VAL A 377 -18.01 5.11 34.19
N ASN A 378 -17.45 4.46 33.18
CA ASN A 378 -18.20 3.69 32.18
C ASN A 378 -18.68 2.32 32.70
N ARG A 379 -18.32 1.94 33.93
CA ARG A 379 -18.61 0.63 34.53
C ARG A 379 -18.08 -0.55 33.69
N ASP A 380 -16.97 -0.35 32.99
CA ASP A 380 -16.28 -1.36 32.20
C ASP A 380 -15.48 -2.30 33.12
N LYS A 381 -16.18 -3.30 33.65
CA LYS A 381 -15.62 -4.27 34.59
C LYS A 381 -14.44 -5.05 34.00
N GLU A 382 -14.49 -5.38 32.72
CA GLU A 382 -13.46 -6.19 32.07
C GLU A 382 -12.13 -5.43 32.04
N THR A 383 -12.14 -4.19 31.56
CA THR A 383 -10.95 -3.34 31.51
C THR A 383 -10.39 -3.03 32.91
N ILE A 384 -11.25 -2.80 33.90
CA ILE A 384 -10.81 -2.56 35.28
C ILE A 384 -10.07 -3.79 35.84
N LEU A 385 -10.65 -4.98 35.68
CA LEU A 385 -10.05 -6.22 36.17
C LEU A 385 -8.73 -6.52 35.45
N GLU A 386 -8.67 -6.30 34.15
CA GLU A 386 -7.44 -6.47 33.37
C GLU A 386 -6.35 -5.48 33.81
N TYR A 387 -6.70 -4.21 34.05
CA TYR A 387 -5.74 -3.23 34.58
C TYR A 387 -5.19 -3.63 35.95
N CYS A 388 -6.05 -4.08 36.87
CA CYS A 388 -5.61 -4.61 38.17
C CYS A 388 -4.67 -5.80 38.03
N ARG A 389 -4.95 -6.72 37.09
CA ARG A 389 -4.08 -7.86 36.77
C ARG A 389 -2.71 -7.37 36.29
N ILE A 390 -2.68 -6.41 35.36
CA ILE A 390 -1.44 -5.83 34.82
C ILE A 390 -0.59 -5.19 35.93
N ILE A 391 -1.21 -4.41 36.83
CA ILE A 391 -0.52 -3.81 37.98
C ILE A 391 0.15 -4.89 38.84
N LYS A 392 -0.61 -5.92 39.19
CA LYS A 392 -0.15 -7.04 40.03
C LYS A 392 1.01 -7.79 39.37
N GLU A 393 0.91 -8.09 38.08
CA GLU A 393 1.94 -8.81 37.33
C GLU A 393 3.24 -8.00 37.17
N ASN A 394 3.20 -6.68 37.30
CA ASN A 394 4.39 -5.82 37.27
C ASN A 394 4.95 -5.52 38.67
N ASN A 395 4.45 -6.18 39.73
CA ASN A 395 4.82 -5.92 41.14
C ASN A 395 4.73 -4.43 41.50
N LEU A 396 3.73 -3.73 40.96
CA LEU A 396 3.50 -2.32 41.27
C LEU A 396 2.57 -2.22 42.47
N GLU A 397 3.05 -1.61 43.55
CA GLU A 397 2.24 -1.37 44.74
C GLU A 397 1.07 -0.44 44.43
N PRO A 398 -0.18 -0.83 44.75
CA PRO A 398 -1.36 0.01 44.52
C PRO A 398 -1.22 1.41 45.12
N ASP A 399 -0.59 1.53 46.29
CA ASP A 399 -0.34 2.80 46.96
C ASP A 399 0.57 3.72 46.14
N THR A 400 1.61 3.16 45.49
CA THR A 400 2.51 3.94 44.62
C THR A 400 1.77 4.52 43.41
N ILE A 401 0.84 3.75 42.85
CA ILE A 401 0.01 4.19 41.72
C ILE A 401 -0.98 5.27 42.19
N ALA A 402 -1.65 5.04 43.32
CA ALA A 402 -2.59 5.97 43.92
C ALA A 402 -1.92 7.31 44.28
N GLU A 403 -0.72 7.28 44.86
CA GLU A 403 0.08 8.47 45.14
C GLU A 403 0.44 9.25 43.87
N GLN A 404 0.86 8.56 42.80
CA GLN A 404 1.14 9.22 41.52
C GLN A 404 -0.11 9.88 40.93
N PHE A 405 -1.25 9.21 40.96
CA PHE A 405 -2.52 9.76 40.50
C PHE A 405 -2.90 10.99 41.33
N SER A 406 -2.82 10.90 42.65
CA SER A 406 -3.09 11.99 43.60
C SER A 406 -2.18 13.20 43.35
N LYS A 407 -0.87 12.98 43.18
CA LYS A 407 0.11 14.05 42.92
C LYS A 407 -0.17 14.79 41.60
N LYS A 408 -0.57 14.08 40.54
CA LYS A 408 -0.91 14.69 39.25
C LYS A 408 -2.21 15.50 39.33
N MET A 409 -3.22 15.01 40.05
CA MET A 409 -4.47 15.74 40.28
C MET A 409 -4.27 16.99 41.16
N LYS A 410 -3.53 16.87 42.26
CA LYS A 410 -3.24 18.01 43.18
C LYS A 410 -2.46 19.14 42.52
N LYS A 411 -1.46 18.83 41.67
CA LYS A 411 -0.70 19.84 40.90
C LYS A 411 -1.57 20.69 39.96
N ARG A 412 -2.81 20.28 39.68
CA ARG A 412 -3.74 20.98 38.79
C ARG A 412 -4.91 21.65 39.48
N LEU A 413 -5.30 21.22 40.69
CA LEU A 413 -6.25 21.99 41.51
C LEU A 413 -5.64 23.29 42.06
N LEU A 414 -4.32 23.43 42.00
CA LEU A 414 -3.54 24.59 42.44
C LEU A 414 -3.10 25.51 41.28
N LYS A 415 -3.58 25.26 40.05
CA LYS A 415 -3.39 26.10 38.87
C LYS A 415 -4.76 26.40 38.27
#